data_AF-A0A1L3LKD1-F1
#
_entry.id   AF-A0A1L3LKD1-F1
#
_cell.length_a   1.000
_cell.length_b   1.000
_cell.length_c   1.000
_cell.angle_alpha   90.00
_cell.angle_beta   90.00
_cell.angle_gamma   90.00
#
_symmetry.space_group_name_H-M   'P 1'
#
loop_
_entity.id
_entity.type
_entity.pdbx_description
1 polymer ?
#
loop_
_entity_poly.entity_id
_entity_poly.type
_entity_poly.pdbx_seq_one_letter_code
_entity_poly.pdbx_strand_id
1 'polypeptide(L)'
;MFFASLIAARNRLLAAVALLAVAGCSGESDKIPGAGVDAPAGAASASVPLGKGFDFYVLSLSWSPTWCRSNDPQGKSEQCERGSGLIVHGLWPQNERDYPQFCPTRQSDRVPESLGRQYLDIVPSMGLIGHQWRKHGTCSGLSQADYFAVTRAARERLAIPAEFTPTEGSRDLSVGSIETAFTTKNPGMAKDMIAVTCEGPLIEEIRVCFDRELRFRACPEIDRRACRRDAVLLPAAP
;
A
#
# COMPACT_ATOMS: atom_id res chain seq x y z
N MET A 1 0.77 -61.40 5.93
CA MET A 1 1.93 -61.99 6.64
C MET A 1 2.79 -60.83 7.10
N PHE A 2 2.86 -60.57 8.40
CA PHE A 2 3.99 -60.93 9.28
C PHE A 2 5.24 -60.03 9.05
N PHE A 3 5.86 -59.39 10.04
CA PHE A 3 5.71 -59.43 11.52
C PHE A 3 5.93 -58.03 12.15
N ALA A 4 5.69 -57.89 13.45
CA ALA A 4 6.04 -56.72 14.27
C ALA A 4 6.82 -57.12 15.53
N SER A 5 7.77 -56.29 15.98
CA SER A 5 8.42 -56.23 17.31
C SER A 5 9.32 -54.95 17.32
N LEU A 6 9.41 -54.05 18.31
CA LEU A 6 9.06 -53.98 19.75
C LEU A 6 10.12 -54.60 20.70
N ILE A 7 10.39 -53.90 21.83
CA ILE A 7 10.98 -54.34 23.14
C ILE A 7 12.40 -53.80 23.55
N ALA A 8 12.38 -52.88 24.54
CA ALA A 8 13.29 -52.72 25.71
C ALA A 8 14.81 -52.38 25.50
N ALA A 9 15.60 -51.99 26.53
CA ALA A 9 15.40 -51.98 28.00
C ALA A 9 16.04 -50.80 28.78
N ARG A 10 15.84 -50.76 30.11
CA ARG A 10 16.28 -49.73 31.10
C ARG A 10 17.46 -50.23 31.97
N ASN A 11 17.75 -49.52 33.08
CA ASN A 11 18.48 -49.93 34.31
C ASN A 11 20.04 -49.79 34.23
N ARG A 12 20.84 -49.41 35.25
CA ARG A 12 20.72 -49.04 36.71
C ARG A 12 21.70 -47.85 37.01
N LEU A 13 21.60 -46.91 37.97
CA LEU A 13 21.20 -46.83 39.42
C LEU A 13 22.40 -46.93 40.40
N LEU A 14 22.44 -46.08 41.46
CA LEU A 14 23.45 -45.92 42.56
C LEU A 14 24.70 -45.06 42.19
N ALA A 15 25.40 -44.31 43.06
CA ALA A 15 25.21 -43.69 44.40
C ALA A 15 26.47 -42.80 44.68
N ALA A 16 26.69 -41.94 45.69
CA ALA A 16 25.97 -41.04 46.61
C ALA A 16 26.97 -40.65 47.75
N VAL A 17 27.07 -39.37 48.20
CA VAL A 17 27.69 -38.90 49.50
C VAL A 17 29.25 -39.04 49.61
N ALA A 18 30.09 -38.25 50.30
CA ALA A 18 30.12 -36.99 51.12
C ALA A 18 31.51 -36.28 50.90
N LEU A 19 31.79 -34.97 51.03
CA LEU A 19 31.52 -33.88 52.00
C LEU A 19 32.63 -33.66 53.07
N LEU A 20 33.29 -32.48 53.04
CA LEU A 20 34.10 -31.72 54.06
C LEU A 20 34.87 -30.61 53.26
N ALA A 21 34.77 -29.28 53.49
CA ALA A 21 35.12 -28.44 54.66
C ALA A 21 36.65 -28.37 54.91
N VAL A 22 37.35 -27.25 55.19
CA VAL A 22 37.06 -25.80 55.48
C VAL A 22 38.39 -25.00 55.28
N ALA A 23 38.55 -23.66 55.27
CA ALA A 23 37.72 -22.43 55.29
C ALA A 23 38.59 -21.20 54.89
N GLY A 24 38.02 -20.00 54.68
CA GLY A 24 38.78 -18.73 54.59
C GLY A 24 38.04 -17.58 53.87
N CYS A 25 38.02 -16.37 54.44
CA CYS A 25 37.34 -15.21 53.88
C CYS A 25 38.31 -14.04 53.58
N SER A 26 38.30 -13.55 52.33
CA SER A 26 38.61 -12.18 51.91
C SER A 26 38.31 -12.06 50.40
N GLY A 27 37.73 -11.00 49.86
CA GLY A 27 37.25 -9.80 50.54
C GLY A 27 37.41 -8.52 49.70
N GLU A 28 36.95 -8.52 48.44
CA GLU A 28 36.86 -7.29 47.63
C GLU A 28 35.65 -7.36 46.67
N SER A 29 35.05 -6.22 46.32
CA SER A 29 33.70 -6.15 45.70
C SER A 29 33.65 -5.47 44.33
N ASP A 30 33.99 -6.19 43.27
CA ASP A 30 33.76 -5.72 41.89
C ASP A 30 32.34 -6.05 41.38
N LYS A 31 31.52 -5.02 41.20
CA LYS A 31 30.25 -5.11 40.46
C LYS A 31 30.53 -5.17 38.96
N ILE A 32 30.38 -6.34 38.35
CA ILE A 32 30.17 -6.44 36.89
C ILE A 32 28.66 -6.33 36.62
N PRO A 33 28.16 -5.26 35.96
CA PRO A 33 26.78 -5.21 35.51
C PRO A 33 26.57 -6.23 34.39
N GLY A 34 25.45 -6.95 34.41
CA GLY A 34 25.10 -7.87 33.32
C GLY A 34 24.83 -7.10 32.03
N ALA A 35 25.71 -7.25 31.03
CA ALA A 35 25.43 -6.81 29.67
C ALA A 35 24.27 -7.65 29.10
N GLY A 36 23.23 -6.99 28.62
CA GLY A 36 22.09 -7.66 28.00
C GLY A 36 22.46 -8.30 26.66
N VAL A 37 21.65 -9.27 26.23
CA VAL A 37 21.67 -9.71 24.83
C VAL A 37 20.99 -8.65 23.97
N ASP A 38 21.80 -7.78 23.35
CA ASP A 38 21.31 -6.76 22.43
C ASP A 38 20.63 -7.42 21.22
N ALA A 39 19.30 -7.37 21.20
CA ALA A 39 18.54 -7.65 20.00
C ALA A 39 18.87 -6.58 18.94
N PRO A 40 19.04 -6.94 17.66
CA PRO A 40 19.39 -5.97 16.63
C PRO A 40 18.29 -4.90 16.54
N ALA A 41 18.69 -3.64 16.64
CA ALA A 41 17.78 -2.52 16.53
C ALA A 41 17.03 -2.60 15.19
N GLY A 42 15.70 -2.74 15.26
CA GLY A 42 14.85 -2.81 14.07
C GLY A 42 15.07 -1.57 13.21
N ALA A 43 15.33 -1.77 11.92
CA ALA A 43 15.55 -0.68 10.99
C ALA A 43 14.36 0.28 11.05
N ALA A 44 14.60 1.52 11.49
CA ALA A 44 13.57 2.53 11.60
C ALA A 44 12.98 2.77 10.21
N SER A 45 11.72 2.37 10.00
CA SER A 45 11.00 2.62 8.76
C SER A 45 10.98 4.12 8.51
N ALA A 46 11.66 4.58 7.45
CA ALA A 46 11.79 5.99 7.15
C ALA A 46 10.40 6.65 7.10
N SER A 47 10.17 7.64 7.95
CA SER A 47 8.87 8.29 8.08
C SER A 47 8.51 8.98 6.76
N VAL A 48 7.39 8.55 6.17
CA VAL A 48 6.85 9.14 4.93
C VAL A 48 6.63 10.66 5.13
N PRO A 49 7.02 11.52 4.17
CA PRO A 49 6.86 12.97 4.31
C PRO A 49 5.41 13.40 4.57
N LEU A 50 5.17 14.15 5.65
CA LEU A 50 3.82 14.56 6.04
C LEU A 50 3.37 15.84 5.33
N GLY A 51 2.28 15.73 4.56
CA GLY A 51 1.62 16.87 3.93
C GLY A 51 0.88 17.79 4.92
N LYS A 52 0.56 19.01 4.47
CA LYS A 52 -0.09 20.05 5.26
C LYS A 52 -0.99 20.95 4.39
N GLY A 53 -1.99 21.58 5.02
CA GLY A 53 -2.93 22.48 4.34
C GLY A 53 -4.17 21.78 3.76
N PHE A 54 -4.38 20.52 4.15
CA PHE A 54 -5.52 19.68 3.77
C PHE A 54 -5.76 18.64 4.88
N ASP A 55 -6.92 17.99 4.87
CA ASP A 55 -7.31 17.04 5.91
C ASP A 55 -6.78 15.63 5.66
N PHE A 56 -6.94 15.09 4.44
CA PHE A 56 -6.65 13.69 4.09
C PHE A 56 -6.22 13.47 2.64
N TYR A 57 -5.76 12.25 2.31
CA TYR A 57 -5.39 11.83 0.97
C TYR A 57 -6.41 10.85 0.36
N VAL A 58 -6.64 10.97 -0.95
CA VAL A 58 -7.23 9.92 -1.79
C VAL A 58 -6.18 9.41 -2.77
N LEU A 59 -5.83 8.14 -2.70
CA LEU A 59 -5.13 7.45 -3.78
C LEU A 59 -6.18 7.04 -4.82
N SER A 60 -6.10 7.57 -6.03
CA SER A 60 -6.94 7.12 -7.15
C SER A 60 -6.19 6.16 -8.06
N LEU A 61 -6.80 5.01 -8.33
CA LEU A 61 -6.30 3.97 -9.22
C LEU A 61 -7.25 3.76 -10.40
N SER A 62 -6.87 4.15 -11.62
CA SER A 62 -7.71 3.90 -12.81
C SER A 62 -7.52 2.49 -13.36
N TRP A 63 -8.60 1.85 -13.81
CA TRP A 63 -8.53 0.60 -14.59
C TRP A 63 -8.10 0.92 -16.02
N SER A 64 -6.81 0.68 -16.34
CA SER A 64 -6.24 1.07 -17.64
C SER A 64 -7.05 0.57 -18.85
N PRO A 65 -7.59 -0.65 -18.88
CA PRO A 65 -8.35 -1.12 -20.04
C PRO A 65 -9.65 -0.34 -20.31
N THR A 66 -10.31 0.22 -19.29
CA THR A 66 -11.41 1.16 -19.50
C THR A 66 -10.90 2.46 -20.12
N TRP A 67 -9.83 3.02 -19.54
CA TRP A 67 -9.22 4.25 -20.03
C TRP A 67 -8.77 4.13 -21.51
N CYS A 68 -8.09 3.03 -21.87
CA CYS A 68 -7.61 2.75 -23.22
C CYS A 68 -8.77 2.73 -24.23
N ARG A 69 -9.90 2.09 -23.92
CA ARG A 69 -11.06 2.03 -24.84
C ARG A 69 -11.63 3.40 -25.20
N SER A 70 -11.55 4.37 -24.29
CA SER A 70 -12.07 5.74 -24.50
C SER A 70 -11.01 6.73 -25.02
N ASN A 71 -9.71 6.53 -24.70
CA ASN A 71 -8.64 7.52 -24.93
C ASN A 71 -7.55 7.08 -25.92
N ASP A 72 -7.33 5.77 -26.06
CA ASP A 72 -6.35 5.16 -26.96
C ASP A 72 -6.91 3.87 -27.60
N PRO A 73 -8.00 3.95 -28.39
CA PRO A 73 -8.64 2.79 -29.02
C PRO A 73 -7.80 2.16 -30.14
N GLN A 74 -6.56 2.64 -30.35
CA GLN A 74 -5.58 2.06 -31.27
C GLN A 74 -4.43 1.35 -30.53
N GLY A 75 -4.38 1.42 -29.18
CA GLY A 75 -3.38 0.75 -28.36
C GLY A 75 -1.94 1.19 -28.67
N LYS A 76 -1.69 2.50 -28.79
CA LYS A 76 -0.39 3.08 -29.20
C LYS A 76 0.38 3.77 -28.08
N SER A 77 -0.19 3.83 -26.89
CA SER A 77 0.47 4.30 -25.67
C SER A 77 1.03 3.12 -24.89
N GLU A 78 2.19 3.31 -24.27
CA GLU A 78 2.89 2.28 -23.49
C GLU A 78 1.99 1.64 -22.41
N GLN A 79 1.05 2.40 -21.84
CA GLN A 79 0.06 1.91 -20.87
C GLN A 79 -0.83 0.81 -21.45
N CYS A 80 -1.30 1.01 -22.68
CA CYS A 80 -2.24 0.14 -23.38
C CYS A 80 -1.51 -1.01 -24.08
N GLU A 81 -0.36 -0.75 -24.72
CA GLU A 81 0.52 -1.79 -25.29
C GLU A 81 0.99 -2.81 -24.23
N ARG A 82 1.25 -2.35 -22.98
CA ARG A 82 1.62 -3.23 -21.85
C ARG A 82 0.43 -3.95 -21.22
N GLY A 83 -0.80 -3.74 -21.68
CA GLY A 83 -2.01 -4.36 -21.14
C GLY A 83 -2.23 -4.12 -19.64
N SER A 84 -1.89 -2.93 -19.16
CA SER A 84 -1.80 -2.61 -17.72
C SER A 84 -3.12 -2.84 -16.96
N GLY A 85 -3.04 -3.14 -15.66
CA GLY A 85 -4.22 -3.27 -14.78
C GLY A 85 -4.62 -1.94 -14.12
N LEU A 86 -4.82 -1.98 -12.80
CA LEU A 86 -4.90 -0.76 -11.97
C LEU A 86 -3.54 -0.03 -11.97
N ILE A 87 -3.52 1.19 -12.49
CA ILE A 87 -2.38 2.12 -12.39
C ILE A 87 -2.70 3.26 -11.42
N VAL A 88 -1.69 3.95 -10.93
CA VAL A 88 -1.87 5.17 -10.13
C VAL A 88 -2.25 6.32 -11.06
N HIS A 89 -3.50 6.80 -10.92
CA HIS A 89 -3.88 8.07 -11.53
C HIS A 89 -3.23 9.21 -10.74
N GLY A 90 -3.33 9.20 -9.41
CA GLY A 90 -2.64 10.17 -8.55
C GLY A 90 -2.96 10.02 -7.06
N LEU A 91 -2.30 10.85 -6.24
CA LEU A 91 -2.57 10.99 -4.82
C LEU A 91 -3.10 12.40 -4.56
N TRP A 92 -4.35 12.54 -4.16
CA TRP A 92 -5.06 13.82 -4.11
C TRP A 92 -5.21 14.30 -2.66
N PRO A 93 -4.65 15.48 -2.30
CA PRO A 93 -5.04 16.18 -1.08
C PRO A 93 -6.54 16.54 -1.11
N GLN A 94 -7.24 16.26 -0.01
CA GLN A 94 -8.68 16.44 0.15
C GLN A 94 -8.99 17.12 1.49
N ASN A 95 -10.11 17.84 1.54
CA ASN A 95 -10.70 18.35 2.77
C ASN A 95 -12.01 17.61 3.07
N GLU A 96 -12.55 17.72 4.28
CA GLU A 96 -13.80 17.04 4.69
C GLU A 96 -15.08 17.47 3.91
N ARG A 97 -14.98 18.40 2.95
CA ARG A 97 -16.13 18.91 2.16
C ARG A 97 -15.78 19.25 0.70
N ASP A 98 -14.54 19.65 0.43
CA ASP A 98 -14.05 20.02 -0.90
C ASP A 98 -12.64 19.43 -1.14
N TYR A 99 -11.95 19.91 -2.17
CA TYR A 99 -10.55 19.57 -2.40
C TYR A 99 -9.79 20.78 -2.93
N PRO A 100 -8.58 21.06 -2.41
CA PRO A 100 -7.71 22.08 -2.97
C PRO A 100 -7.18 21.61 -4.34
N GLN A 101 -7.11 22.51 -5.32
CA GLN A 101 -6.51 22.22 -6.63
C GLN A 101 -5.74 23.42 -7.18
N PHE A 102 -4.69 23.16 -7.96
CA PHE A 102 -3.83 24.15 -8.62
C PHE A 102 -3.26 25.21 -7.64
N CYS A 103 -2.77 24.76 -6.49
CA CYS A 103 -2.40 25.63 -5.40
C CYS A 103 -1.12 26.45 -5.67
N PRO A 104 -1.04 27.73 -5.25
CA PRO A 104 0.18 28.52 -5.33
C PRO A 104 1.35 27.87 -4.58
N THR A 105 2.50 27.75 -5.23
CA THR A 105 3.72 27.17 -4.65
C THR A 105 4.98 27.92 -5.10
N ARG A 106 6.11 27.66 -4.44
CA ARG A 106 7.45 28.11 -4.85
C ARG A 106 8.23 27.04 -5.63
N GLN A 107 7.67 25.83 -5.73
CA GLN A 107 8.18 24.74 -6.56
C GLN A 107 7.89 25.02 -8.05
N SER A 108 8.60 24.35 -8.97
CA SER A 108 8.29 24.47 -10.40
C SER A 108 7.00 23.71 -10.76
N ASP A 109 6.27 24.20 -11.76
CA ASP A 109 5.16 23.51 -12.42
C ASP A 109 5.61 22.31 -13.28
N ARG A 110 6.87 22.31 -13.73
CA ARG A 110 7.45 21.20 -14.49
C ARG A 110 8.12 20.23 -13.53
N VAL A 111 7.73 18.95 -13.65
CA VAL A 111 8.45 17.86 -13.01
C VAL A 111 9.70 17.53 -13.84
N PRO A 112 10.92 17.50 -13.27
CA PRO A 112 12.11 17.04 -13.96
C PRO A 112 11.95 15.61 -14.44
N GLU A 113 12.41 15.31 -15.65
CA GLU A 113 12.29 13.96 -16.23
C GLU A 113 13.05 12.92 -15.41
N SER A 114 14.22 13.29 -14.86
CA SER A 114 15.00 12.46 -13.94
C SER A 114 14.28 12.11 -12.64
N LEU A 115 13.29 12.90 -12.21
CA LEU A 115 12.42 12.59 -11.07
C LEU A 115 11.22 11.74 -11.53
N GLY A 116 10.48 12.21 -12.54
CA GLY A 116 9.24 11.55 -12.98
C GLY A 116 9.45 10.13 -13.51
N ARG A 117 10.57 9.85 -14.19
CA ARG A 117 10.85 8.49 -14.72
C ARG A 117 11.00 7.42 -13.62
N GLN A 118 11.22 7.81 -12.36
CA GLN A 118 11.27 6.90 -11.20
C GLN A 118 9.89 6.38 -10.76
N TYR A 119 8.81 6.78 -11.45
CA TYR A 119 7.43 6.43 -11.10
C TYR A 119 6.63 5.87 -12.30
N LEU A 120 7.28 5.59 -13.44
CA LEU A 120 6.63 5.03 -14.65
C LEU A 120 6.34 3.52 -14.57
N ASP A 121 6.73 2.89 -13.45
CA ASP A 121 6.26 1.57 -13.02
C ASP A 121 4.83 1.61 -12.46
N ILE A 122 4.38 2.77 -11.93
CA ILE A 122 3.06 2.92 -11.30
C ILE A 122 2.17 4.01 -11.92
N VAL A 123 2.72 5.06 -12.56
CA VAL A 123 1.96 6.13 -13.25
C VAL A 123 2.25 6.05 -14.76
N PRO A 124 1.25 5.97 -15.64
CA PRO A 124 1.44 5.59 -17.05
C PRO A 124 2.20 6.57 -17.96
N SER A 125 2.43 7.84 -17.55
CA SER A 125 3.20 8.77 -18.39
C SER A 125 3.76 9.99 -17.64
N MET A 126 4.84 10.55 -18.18
CA MET A 126 5.38 11.86 -17.76
C MET A 126 4.35 13.00 -17.88
N GLY A 127 3.43 12.90 -18.85
CA GLY A 127 2.34 13.86 -19.02
C GLY A 127 1.37 13.84 -17.84
N LEU A 128 0.99 12.65 -17.38
CA LEU A 128 0.12 12.48 -16.22
C LEU A 128 0.84 12.88 -14.92
N ILE A 129 2.09 12.44 -14.72
CA ILE A 129 2.96 12.87 -13.60
C ILE A 129 2.98 14.40 -13.47
N GLY A 130 3.19 15.11 -14.59
CA GLY A 130 3.17 16.58 -14.61
C GLY A 130 1.79 17.18 -14.30
N HIS A 131 0.70 16.59 -14.80
CA HIS A 131 -0.66 17.05 -14.50
C HIS A 131 -0.99 16.89 -13.01
N GLN A 132 -0.73 15.71 -12.45
CA GLN A 132 -1.02 15.39 -11.05
C GLN A 132 -0.21 16.26 -10.10
N TRP A 133 1.06 16.55 -10.42
CA TRP A 133 1.84 17.53 -9.68
C TRP A 133 1.14 18.89 -9.65
N ARG A 134 0.90 19.51 -10.82
CA ARG A 134 0.34 20.87 -10.89
C ARG A 134 -1.04 20.98 -10.25
N LYS A 135 -1.91 20.00 -10.48
CA LYS A 135 -3.29 20.01 -9.99
C LYS A 135 -3.41 19.67 -8.51
N HIS A 136 -2.70 18.66 -8.03
CA HIS A 136 -2.90 18.07 -6.70
C HIS A 136 -1.65 18.11 -5.82
N GLY A 137 -0.48 17.78 -6.37
CA GLY A 137 0.78 17.77 -5.62
C GLY A 137 1.19 19.13 -5.06
N THR A 138 0.95 20.21 -5.80
CA THR A 138 1.14 21.60 -5.35
C THR A 138 0.38 21.91 -4.06
N CYS A 139 -0.78 21.29 -3.85
CA CYS A 139 -1.65 21.49 -2.69
C CYS A 139 -1.25 20.69 -1.44
N SER A 140 -0.28 19.77 -1.55
CA SER A 140 0.21 18.98 -0.41
C SER A 140 1.14 19.74 0.55
N GLY A 141 1.67 20.89 0.12
CA GLY A 141 2.68 21.65 0.85
C GLY A 141 4.07 21.01 0.89
N LEU A 142 4.30 19.93 0.13
CA LEU A 142 5.55 19.18 0.00
C LEU A 142 6.44 19.68 -1.16
N SER A 143 7.66 19.16 -1.28
CA SER A 143 8.41 19.25 -2.55
C SER A 143 7.86 18.25 -3.58
N GLN A 144 8.27 18.37 -4.84
CA GLN A 144 7.92 17.38 -5.87
C GLN A 144 8.42 15.98 -5.51
N ALA A 145 9.66 15.86 -5.03
CA ALA A 145 10.27 14.58 -4.70
C ALA A 145 9.56 13.89 -3.54
N ASP A 146 9.25 14.65 -2.49
CA ASP A 146 8.47 14.19 -1.35
C ASP A 146 7.07 13.73 -1.79
N TYR A 147 6.33 14.56 -2.54
CA TYR A 147 4.96 14.23 -2.99
C TYR A 147 4.90 12.92 -3.80
N PHE A 148 5.85 12.67 -4.70
CA PHE A 148 5.90 11.41 -5.43
C PHE A 148 6.35 10.24 -4.55
N ALA A 149 7.22 10.46 -3.56
CA ALA A 149 7.55 9.44 -2.55
C ALA A 149 6.32 9.05 -1.70
N VAL A 150 5.50 10.03 -1.26
CA VAL A 150 4.21 9.74 -0.59
C VAL A 150 3.25 9.01 -1.54
N THR A 151 3.20 9.40 -2.82
CA THR A 151 2.38 8.73 -3.84
C THR A 151 2.75 7.24 -4.00
N ARG A 152 4.06 6.94 -4.04
CA ARG A 152 4.57 5.55 -4.05
C ARG A 152 4.22 4.82 -2.75
N ALA A 153 4.49 5.42 -1.59
CA ALA A 153 4.19 4.83 -0.29
C ALA A 153 2.69 4.51 -0.12
N ALA A 154 1.80 5.39 -0.60
CA ALA A 154 0.35 5.16 -0.59
C ALA A 154 -0.05 3.99 -1.50
N ARG A 155 0.58 3.86 -2.67
CA ARG A 155 0.37 2.72 -3.58
C ARG A 155 0.92 1.41 -2.99
N GLU A 156 2.06 1.44 -2.34
CA GLU A 156 2.71 0.26 -1.74
C GLU A 156 2.04 -0.19 -0.43
N ARG A 157 1.40 0.75 0.29
CA ARG A 157 0.53 0.46 1.45
C ARG A 157 -0.71 -0.38 1.10
N LEU A 158 -1.09 -0.44 -0.18
CA LEU A 158 -2.31 -1.07 -0.66
C LEU A 158 -2.03 -2.39 -1.41
N ALA A 159 -2.46 -3.51 -0.83
CA ALA A 159 -2.42 -4.82 -1.45
C ALA A 159 -3.60 -5.00 -2.43
N ILE A 160 -3.29 -5.00 -3.73
CA ILE A 160 -4.28 -5.14 -4.81
C ILE A 160 -4.80 -6.59 -4.89
N PRO A 161 -6.13 -6.84 -4.92
CA PRO A 161 -6.70 -8.18 -5.14
C PRO A 161 -6.33 -8.79 -6.50
N ALA A 162 -6.33 -10.13 -6.60
CA ALA A 162 -5.86 -10.84 -7.80
C ALA A 162 -6.79 -10.61 -9.01
N GLU A 163 -8.04 -10.28 -8.74
CA GLU A 163 -9.11 -9.86 -9.64
C GLU A 163 -8.76 -8.59 -10.44
N PHE A 164 -7.73 -7.84 -10.03
CA PHE A 164 -7.21 -6.65 -10.72
C PHE A 164 -5.85 -6.89 -11.40
N THR A 165 -5.45 -8.15 -11.52
CA THR A 165 -4.49 -8.57 -12.54
C THR A 165 -5.18 -8.52 -13.90
N PRO A 166 -4.53 -8.03 -14.97
CA PRO A 166 -5.01 -8.21 -16.34
C PRO A 166 -5.25 -9.68 -16.68
N THR A 167 -6.32 -9.96 -17.41
CA THR A 167 -6.72 -11.31 -17.81
C THR A 167 -7.19 -11.29 -19.26
N GLU A 168 -7.01 -12.40 -19.96
CA GLU A 168 -7.78 -12.67 -21.19
C GLU A 168 -9.28 -12.71 -20.84
N GLY A 169 -10.09 -11.97 -21.57
CA GLY A 169 -11.53 -11.87 -21.35
C GLY A 169 -11.96 -10.87 -20.27
N SER A 170 -13.06 -10.17 -20.55
CA SER A 170 -13.71 -9.22 -19.64
C SER A 170 -14.49 -9.95 -18.55
N ARG A 171 -14.59 -9.35 -17.35
CA ARG A 171 -15.21 -9.97 -16.17
C ARG A 171 -16.24 -9.02 -15.54
N ASP A 172 -17.41 -9.53 -15.19
CA ASP A 172 -18.43 -8.79 -14.43
C ASP A 172 -18.20 -9.03 -12.93
N LEU A 173 -18.15 -7.96 -12.13
CA LEU A 173 -17.95 -8.02 -10.68
C LEU A 173 -18.95 -7.10 -9.97
N SER A 174 -19.55 -7.56 -8.87
CA SER A 174 -20.36 -6.69 -8.03
C SER A 174 -19.47 -5.68 -7.29
N VAL A 175 -19.90 -4.43 -7.20
CA VAL A 175 -19.19 -3.36 -6.48
C VAL A 175 -18.94 -3.77 -5.02
N GLY A 176 -19.96 -4.38 -4.39
CA GLY A 176 -19.86 -4.93 -3.04
C GLY A 176 -18.85 -6.08 -2.88
N SER A 177 -18.55 -6.86 -3.93
CA SER A 177 -17.50 -7.90 -3.87
C SER A 177 -16.10 -7.32 -4.09
N ILE A 178 -15.95 -6.31 -4.95
CA ILE A 178 -14.69 -5.56 -5.12
C ILE A 178 -14.22 -4.97 -3.78
N GLU A 179 -15.10 -4.23 -3.09
CA GLU A 179 -14.83 -3.69 -1.75
C GLU A 179 -14.47 -4.79 -0.74
N THR A 180 -15.13 -5.94 -0.81
CA THR A 180 -14.90 -7.07 0.10
C THR A 180 -13.53 -7.72 -0.16
N ALA A 181 -13.12 -7.86 -1.43
CA ALA A 181 -11.80 -8.36 -1.79
C ALA A 181 -10.68 -7.40 -1.32
N PHE A 182 -10.88 -6.09 -1.49
CA PHE A 182 -9.93 -5.09 -0.98
C PHE A 182 -9.83 -5.07 0.54
N THR A 183 -10.95 -4.97 1.25
CA THR A 183 -10.96 -4.96 2.74
C THR A 183 -10.40 -6.26 3.33
N THR A 184 -10.73 -7.42 2.76
CA THR A 184 -10.17 -8.72 3.18
C THR A 184 -8.65 -8.78 2.99
N LYS A 185 -8.13 -8.19 1.90
CA LYS A 185 -6.68 -8.19 1.60
C LYS A 185 -5.89 -7.09 2.31
N ASN A 186 -6.57 -6.11 2.93
CA ASN A 186 -5.95 -4.93 3.54
C ASN A 186 -6.38 -4.74 5.01
N PRO A 187 -5.71 -5.39 5.98
CA PRO A 187 -5.98 -5.19 7.39
C PRO A 187 -5.99 -3.70 7.81
N GLY A 188 -7.05 -3.33 8.52
CA GLY A 188 -7.35 -1.95 8.92
C GLY A 188 -8.18 -1.14 7.93
N MET A 189 -8.51 -1.67 6.73
CA MET A 189 -9.46 -1.04 5.80
C MET A 189 -10.89 -1.49 6.10
N ALA A 190 -11.84 -0.56 6.14
CA ALA A 190 -13.27 -0.82 6.10
C ALA A 190 -13.89 -0.29 4.79
N LYS A 191 -15.17 -0.62 4.51
CA LYS A 191 -15.81 -0.31 3.22
C LYS A 191 -15.98 1.19 2.96
N ASP A 192 -16.24 1.97 4.01
CA ASP A 192 -16.33 3.44 3.98
C ASP A 192 -14.98 4.16 3.74
N MET A 193 -13.90 3.40 3.56
CA MET A 193 -12.54 3.86 3.28
C MET A 193 -12.12 3.65 1.80
N ILE A 194 -13.00 3.08 0.98
CA ILE A 194 -12.76 2.73 -0.41
C ILE A 194 -14.01 2.97 -1.26
N ALA A 195 -13.85 3.57 -2.44
CA ALA A 195 -14.93 3.82 -3.39
C ALA A 195 -14.57 3.31 -4.78
N VAL A 196 -15.42 2.46 -5.36
CA VAL A 196 -15.35 2.08 -6.78
C VAL A 196 -16.13 3.11 -7.61
N THR A 197 -15.56 3.61 -8.70
CA THR A 197 -16.29 4.47 -9.66
C THR A 197 -16.49 3.77 -11.00
N CYS A 198 -17.40 4.29 -11.83
CA CYS A 198 -17.79 3.63 -13.07
C CYS A 198 -18.17 4.61 -14.19
N GLU A 199 -17.73 4.31 -15.41
CA GLU A 199 -18.12 5.00 -16.64
C GLU A 199 -19.20 4.14 -17.33
N GLY A 200 -20.48 4.53 -17.14
CA GLY A 200 -21.60 3.73 -17.61
C GLY A 200 -21.63 2.34 -16.95
N PRO A 201 -21.45 1.23 -17.68
CA PRO A 201 -21.34 -0.12 -17.12
C PRO A 201 -19.91 -0.52 -16.73
N LEU A 202 -18.88 0.25 -17.10
CA LEU A 202 -17.47 -0.12 -16.93
C LEU A 202 -16.95 0.35 -15.58
N ILE A 203 -16.05 -0.41 -14.95
CA ILE A 203 -15.24 0.15 -13.84
C ILE A 203 -14.34 1.27 -14.38
N GLU A 204 -14.26 2.38 -13.66
CA GLU A 204 -13.43 3.54 -14.02
C GLU A 204 -12.20 3.60 -13.10
N GLU A 205 -12.43 3.84 -11.80
CA GLU A 205 -11.38 3.93 -10.78
C GLU A 205 -11.72 3.16 -9.51
N ILE A 206 -10.70 2.93 -8.69
CA ILE A 206 -10.80 2.58 -7.28
C ILE A 206 -10.06 3.65 -6.48
N ARG A 207 -10.79 4.35 -5.62
CA ARG A 207 -10.30 5.45 -4.78
C ARG A 207 -10.19 4.96 -3.35
N VAL A 208 -9.00 5.02 -2.76
CA VAL A 208 -8.72 4.59 -1.39
C VAL A 208 -8.33 5.78 -0.53
N CYS A 209 -8.93 5.88 0.66
CA CYS A 209 -8.79 7.02 1.55
C CYS A 209 -7.79 6.76 2.68
N PHE A 210 -6.89 7.71 2.85
CA PHE A 210 -5.79 7.69 3.79
C PHE A 210 -5.76 8.97 4.61
N ASP A 211 -5.37 8.92 5.87
CA ASP A 211 -4.93 10.13 6.57
C ASP A 211 -3.52 10.57 6.08
N ARG A 212 -3.01 11.67 6.63
CA ARG A 212 -1.72 12.24 6.22
C ARG A 212 -0.51 11.40 6.63
N GLU A 213 -0.72 10.39 7.48
CA GLU A 213 0.27 9.39 7.89
C GLU A 213 0.10 8.05 7.13
N LEU A 214 -0.75 8.01 6.09
CA LEU A 214 -1.07 6.83 5.26
C LEU A 214 -1.68 5.64 6.03
N ARG A 215 -2.42 5.91 7.11
CA ARG A 215 -3.35 4.94 7.70
C ARG A 215 -4.69 5.05 6.97
N PHE A 216 -5.37 3.92 6.75
CA PHE A 216 -6.70 3.93 6.12
C PHE A 216 -7.70 4.70 6.99
N ARG A 217 -8.61 5.46 6.36
CA ARG A 217 -9.67 6.19 7.07
C ARG A 217 -10.97 6.25 6.26
N ALA A 218 -12.08 6.44 6.96
CA ALA A 218 -13.36 6.71 6.34
C ALA A 218 -13.36 8.06 5.58
N CYS A 219 -14.09 8.13 4.47
CA CYS A 219 -14.21 9.34 3.65
C CYS A 219 -15.62 9.49 3.02
N PRO A 220 -16.65 9.84 3.81
CA PRO A 220 -18.06 9.86 3.35
C PRO A 220 -18.33 10.74 2.12
N GLU A 221 -17.53 11.80 1.91
CA GLU A 221 -17.59 12.64 0.72
C GLU A 221 -17.21 11.93 -0.58
N ILE A 222 -16.36 10.89 -0.52
CA ILE A 222 -15.88 10.10 -1.66
C ILE A 222 -16.74 8.85 -1.82
N ASP A 223 -16.96 8.12 -0.72
CA ASP A 223 -17.84 6.94 -0.65
C ASP A 223 -19.23 7.22 -1.24
N ARG A 224 -19.90 8.32 -0.84
CA ARG A 224 -21.22 8.66 -1.41
C ARG A 224 -21.22 8.98 -2.91
N ARG A 225 -20.05 9.10 -3.53
CA ARG A 225 -19.85 9.33 -4.98
C ARG A 225 -19.39 8.06 -5.71
N ALA A 226 -19.36 6.91 -5.02
CA ALA A 226 -19.14 5.60 -5.62
C ALA A 226 -20.22 5.23 -6.66
N CYS A 227 -19.89 4.23 -7.48
CA CYS A 227 -20.76 3.68 -8.51
C CYS A 227 -22.11 3.23 -7.93
N ARG A 228 -23.21 3.72 -8.51
CA ARG A 228 -24.58 3.40 -8.06
C ARG A 228 -25.17 2.16 -8.74
N ARG A 229 -24.30 1.27 -9.24
CA ARG A 229 -24.68 -0.02 -9.85
C ARG A 229 -24.28 -1.15 -8.91
N ASP A 230 -25.08 -2.20 -8.86
CA ASP A 230 -24.71 -3.40 -8.10
C ASP A 230 -23.45 -4.08 -8.67
N ALA A 231 -23.24 -3.97 -9.99
CA ALA A 231 -22.12 -4.58 -10.70
C ALA A 231 -21.57 -3.75 -11.88
N VAL A 232 -20.30 -3.98 -12.17
CA VAL A 232 -19.47 -3.29 -13.17
C VAL A 232 -18.63 -4.28 -13.98
N LEU A 233 -18.51 -4.00 -15.28
CA LEU A 233 -17.64 -4.75 -16.18
C LEU A 233 -16.20 -4.26 -16.04
N LEU A 234 -15.28 -5.18 -15.76
CA LEU A 234 -13.84 -5.03 -15.97
C LEU A 234 -13.55 -5.47 -17.41
N PRO A 235 -13.34 -4.54 -18.37
CA PRO A 235 -12.85 -4.92 -19.69
C PRO A 235 -11.45 -5.54 -19.60
N ALA A 236 -11.18 -6.53 -20.45
CA ALA A 236 -9.82 -6.98 -20.73
C ALA A 236 -8.99 -5.86 -21.38
N ALA A 237 -7.66 -5.98 -21.30
CA ALA A 237 -6.73 -5.14 -22.06
C ALA A 237 -7.05 -5.17 -23.58
N PRO A 238 -6.75 -4.08 -24.32
CA PRO A 238 -6.85 -4.05 -25.79
C PRO A 238 -5.97 -5.08 -26.49
#